data_AF-A0A969L670-F1
#
_entry.id   AF-A0A969L670-F1
#
_cell.length_a   1.000
_cell.length_b   1.000
_cell.length_c   1.000
_cell.angle_alpha   90.00
_cell.angle_beta   90.00
_cell.angle_gamma   90.00
#
_symmetry.space_group_name_H-M   'P 1'
#
loop_
_entity.id
_entity.type
_entity.pdbx_description
1 polymer ?
#
loop_
_entity_poly.entity_id
_entity_poly.type
_entity_poly.pdbx_seq_one_letter_code
_entity_poly.pdbx_strand_id
1 'polypeptide(L)'
;MIAGKVTNRFKLLILLLCIISGCKTPKEANQKSSVILNLGTKPIYLSEFKYVYEKNIHDRDSLYQQQSVENYLDLFINFKLKVTEAEKSGH
;
A
#
# COMPACT_ATOMS: atom_id res chain seq x y z
N MET A 1 13.16 28.95 21.49
CA MET A 1 12.52 27.83 22.21
C MET A 1 12.47 26.64 21.26
N ILE A 2 13.44 25.73 21.36
CA ILE A 2 13.52 24.54 20.52
C ILE A 2 13.06 23.37 21.39
N ALA A 3 11.90 22.81 21.09
CA ALA A 3 11.43 21.59 21.70
C ALA A 3 11.02 20.64 20.57
N GLY A 4 11.92 19.71 20.27
CA GLY A 4 11.59 18.57 19.44
C GLY A 4 10.51 17.72 20.10
N LYS A 5 9.58 17.23 19.29
CA LYS A 5 8.87 16.00 19.59
C LYS A 5 8.86 15.15 18.32
N VAL A 6 9.96 14.42 18.17
CA VAL A 6 9.97 13.07 17.63
C VAL A 6 8.69 12.37 18.10
N THR A 7 7.82 11.95 17.18
CA THR A 7 7.04 10.70 17.23
C THR A 7 6.04 10.70 16.06
N ASN A 8 6.39 10.05 14.96
CA ASN A 8 5.41 9.45 14.04
C ASN A 8 5.98 8.22 13.31
N ARG A 9 7.03 7.63 13.88
CA ARG A 9 7.62 6.36 13.41
C ARG A 9 6.82 5.13 13.90
N PHE A 10 5.84 5.35 14.79
CA PHE A 10 5.10 4.30 15.48
C PHE A 10 3.76 3.92 14.82
N LYS A 11 3.22 4.76 13.91
CA LYS A 11 2.03 4.39 13.12
C LYS A 11 2.32 3.31 12.08
N LEU A 12 3.58 3.16 11.67
CA LEU A 12 4.01 2.13 10.73
C LEU A 12 4.01 0.72 11.37
N LEU A 13 4.09 0.63 12.70
CA LEU A 13 4.14 -0.64 13.42
C LEU A 13 2.74 -1.25 13.66
N ILE A 14 1.65 -0.49 13.50
CA ILE A 14 0.26 -0.98 13.63
C ILE A 14 -0.20 -1.72 12.36
N LEU A 15 0.61 -1.78 11.30
CA LEU A 15 0.28 -2.58 10.12
C LEU A 15 0.57 -4.09 10.31
N LEU A 16 1.33 -4.47 11.35
CA LEU A 16 1.78 -5.85 11.53
C LEU A 16 0.96 -6.68 12.53
N LEU A 17 -0.04 -6.11 13.22
CA LEU A 17 -0.73 -6.87 14.28
C LEU A 17 -2.22 -6.48 14.45
N CYS A 18 -3.04 -6.81 13.46
CA CYS A 18 -4.50 -6.98 13.62
C CYS A 18 -4.90 -8.24 12.82
N ILE A 19 -4.72 -9.41 13.44
CA ILE A 19 -5.80 -10.19 14.06
C ILE A 19 -6.76 -10.77 13.01
N ILE A 20 -6.51 -12.04 12.69
CA ILE A 20 -7.47 -13.16 12.79
C ILE A 20 -8.74 -12.78 13.58
N SER A 21 -9.67 -12.13 12.91
CA SER A 21 -11.06 -12.03 13.33
C SER A 21 -11.87 -12.27 12.08
N GLY A 22 -12.61 -13.39 12.11
CA GLY A 22 -13.46 -13.84 11.03
C GLY A 22 -14.51 -12.78 10.70
N CYS A 23 -14.20 -11.92 9.74
CA CYS A 23 -15.16 -11.01 9.14
C CYS A 23 -15.61 -11.65 7.82
N LYS A 24 -16.89 -12.01 7.71
CA LYS A 24 -17.46 -12.47 6.44
C LYS A 24 -17.55 -11.26 5.50
N THR A 25 -16.48 -11.03 4.74
CA THR A 25 -16.47 -10.01 3.68
C THR A 25 -17.33 -10.48 2.50
N PRO A 26 -18.15 -9.59 1.89
CA PRO A 26 -18.84 -9.92 0.65
C PRO A 26 -17.82 -10.30 -0.42
N LYS A 27 -18.09 -11.38 -1.14
CA LYS A 27 -17.26 -11.84 -2.26
C LYS A 27 -17.38 -10.80 -3.38
N GLU A 28 -16.46 -9.85 -3.40
CA GLU A 28 -16.30 -8.94 -4.53
C GLU A 28 -15.94 -9.80 -5.75
N ALA A 29 -16.76 -9.74 -6.79
CA ALA A 29 -16.55 -10.53 -7.99
C ALA A 29 -15.19 -10.16 -8.59
N ASN A 30 -14.29 -11.14 -8.64
CA ASN A 30 -12.94 -11.03 -9.19
C ASN A 30 -13.03 -10.76 -10.70
N GLN A 31 -13.29 -9.50 -11.06
CA GLN A 31 -12.97 -9.01 -12.40
C GLN A 31 -11.46 -9.14 -12.53
N LYS A 32 -10.99 -9.91 -13.52
CA LYS A 32 -9.57 -10.10 -13.80
C LYS A 32 -8.91 -8.73 -13.95
N SER A 33 -8.35 -8.21 -12.87
CA SER A 33 -7.71 -6.92 -12.88
C SER A 33 -6.44 -7.02 -13.70
N SER A 34 -6.19 -6.04 -14.57
CA SER A 34 -4.98 -6.01 -15.40
C SER A 34 -3.74 -5.91 -14.52
N VAL A 35 -2.66 -6.54 -14.95
CA VAL A 35 -1.32 -6.37 -14.34
C VAL A 35 -0.79 -5.00 -14.77
N ILE A 36 -0.34 -4.20 -13.81
CA ILE A 36 0.21 -2.86 -14.07
C ILE A 36 1.73 -2.84 -14.02
N LEU A 37 2.33 -3.77 -13.27
CA LEU A 37 3.79 -3.91 -13.17
C LEU A 37 4.17 -5.31 -12.66
N ASN A 38 5.42 -5.72 -12.91
CA ASN A 38 5.99 -6.97 -12.41
C ASN A 38 7.22 -6.65 -11.56
N LEU A 39 7.27 -7.19 -10.34
CA LEU A 39 8.45 -7.14 -9.48
C LEU A 39 9.15 -8.51 -9.52
N GLY A 40 10.05 -8.68 -10.49
CA GLY A 40 10.62 -9.97 -10.82
C GLY A 40 9.54 -10.93 -11.34
N THR A 41 9.30 -12.03 -10.63
CA THR A 41 8.26 -13.02 -10.97
C THR A 41 6.91 -12.74 -10.31
N LYS A 42 6.79 -11.67 -9.51
CA LYS A 42 5.57 -11.31 -8.80
C LYS A 42 4.77 -10.26 -9.60
N PRO A 43 3.60 -10.61 -10.17
CA PRO A 43 2.73 -9.63 -10.80
C PRO A 43 2.06 -8.75 -9.76
N ILE A 44 1.94 -7.47 -10.07
CA ILE A 44 1.23 -6.48 -9.27
C ILE A 44 0.03 -6.00 -10.07
N TYR A 45 -1.14 -6.16 -9.47
CA TYR A 45 -2.42 -5.95 -10.12
C TYR A 45 -2.96 -4.53 -9.91
N LEU A 46 -3.69 -4.01 -10.89
CA LEU A 46 -4.37 -2.72 -10.80
C LEU A 46 -5.30 -2.65 -9.58
N SER A 47 -6.01 -3.74 -9.28
CA SER A 47 -6.95 -3.82 -8.16
C SER A 47 -6.27 -3.64 -6.82
N GLU A 48 -5.11 -4.26 -6.62
CA GLU A 48 -4.28 -4.11 -5.41
C GLU A 48 -3.85 -2.66 -5.23
N PHE A 49 -3.27 -2.07 -6.27
CA PHE A 49 -2.84 -0.67 -6.23
C PHE A 49 -4.01 0.27 -5.95
N LYS A 50 -5.10 0.15 -6.72
CA LYS A 50 -6.30 1.00 -6.58
C LYS A 50 -6.88 0.92 -5.18
N TYR A 51 -7.04 -0.28 -4.63
CA TYR A 51 -7.55 -0.46 -3.27
C TYR A 51 -6.69 0.25 -2.22
N VAL A 52 -5.37 0.05 -2.28
CA VAL A 52 -4.43 0.68 -1.33
C VAL A 52 -4.42 2.18 -1.51
N TYR A 53 -4.37 2.67 -2.75
CA TYR A 53 -4.37 4.10 -3.07
C TYR A 53 -5.62 4.81 -2.54
N GLU A 54 -6.81 4.33 -2.90
CA GLU A 54 -8.09 4.95 -2.50
C GLU A 54 -8.32 4.92 -0.99
N LYS A 55 -7.75 3.93 -0.30
CA LYS A 55 -7.83 3.80 1.16
C LYS A 55 -6.87 4.72 1.91
N ASN A 56 -5.72 5.07 1.32
CA ASN A 56 -4.64 5.79 2.00
C ASN A 56 -4.52 7.26 1.58
N ILE A 57 -5.18 7.67 0.49
CA ILE A 57 -5.18 9.07 0.09
C ILE A 57 -6.01 9.91 1.07
N HIS A 58 -5.38 10.93 1.64
CA HIS A 58 -6.00 11.80 2.65
C HIS A 58 -6.78 12.94 1.99
N ASP A 59 -6.25 13.47 0.88
CA ASP A 59 -6.89 14.51 0.11
C ASP A 59 -7.77 13.90 -0.98
N ARG A 60 -9.09 13.99 -0.80
CA ARG A 60 -10.08 13.38 -1.69
C ARG A 60 -10.24 14.18 -2.99
N ASP A 61 -9.86 15.45 -3.01
CA ASP A 61 -9.97 16.29 -4.20
C ASP A 61 -8.88 15.98 -5.23
N SER A 62 -7.78 15.35 -4.79
CA SER A 62 -6.69 14.87 -5.67
C SER A 62 -6.80 13.39 -6.05
N LEU A 63 -7.88 12.70 -5.65
CA LEU A 63 -8.01 11.25 -5.76
C LEU A 63 -7.88 10.70 -7.19
N TYR A 64 -8.14 11.50 -8.22
CA TYR A 64 -7.95 11.09 -9.62
C TYR A 64 -7.09 12.05 -10.44
N GLN A 65 -6.33 12.91 -9.76
CA GLN A 65 -5.34 13.74 -10.44
C GLN A 65 -4.15 12.86 -10.84
N GLN A 66 -3.73 12.93 -12.10
CA GLN A 66 -2.66 12.10 -12.65
C GLN A 66 -1.40 12.17 -11.78
N GLN A 67 -0.97 13.37 -11.39
CA GLN A 67 0.20 13.56 -10.55
C GLN A 67 0.08 12.89 -9.17
N SER A 68 -1.12 12.87 -8.58
CA SER A 68 -1.37 12.19 -7.31
C SER A 68 -1.23 10.67 -7.44
N VAL A 69 -1.79 10.11 -8.52
CA VAL A 69 -1.70 8.69 -8.85
C VAL A 69 -0.25 8.28 -9.10
N GLU A 70 0.49 9.06 -9.90
CA GLU A 70 1.90 8.81 -10.23
C GLU A 70 2.78 8.85 -8.98
N ASN A 71 2.67 9.91 -8.17
CA ASN A 71 3.45 10.04 -6.94
C ASN A 71 3.19 8.88 -5.96
N TYR A 72 1.92 8.46 -5.83
CA TYR A 72 1.58 7.36 -4.95
C TYR A 72 2.04 6.01 -5.52
N LEU A 73 2.02 5.83 -6.85
CA LEU A 73 2.54 4.65 -7.52
C LEU A 73 4.04 4.45 -7.23
N ASP A 74 4.84 5.52 -7.28
CA ASP A 74 6.26 5.46 -6.93
C ASP A 74 6.48 5.04 -5.46
N LEU A 75 5.69 5.61 -4.53
CA LEU A 75 5.74 5.23 -3.12
C LEU A 75 5.37 3.75 -2.93
N PHE A 76 4.33 3.29 -3.62
CA PHE A 76 3.84 1.92 -3.55
C PHE A 76 4.89 0.92 -4.09
N ILE A 77 5.51 1.20 -5.24
CA ILE A 77 6.57 0.36 -5.81
C ILE A 77 7.75 0.26 -4.84
N ASN A 78 8.23 1.39 -4.31
CA ASN A 78 9.34 1.41 -3.35
C ASN A 78 9.03 0.60 -2.08
N PHE A 79 7.78 0.66 -1.59
CA PHE A 79 7.34 -0.17 -0.48
C PHE A 79 7.41 -1.67 -0.82
N LYS A 80 6.86 -2.09 -1.98
CA LYS A 80 6.87 -3.50 -2.40
C LYS A 80 8.29 -4.04 -2.62
N LEU A 81 9.21 -3.21 -3.11
CA LEU A 81 10.63 -3.55 -3.23
C LEU A 81 11.26 -3.84 -1.86
N LYS A 82 11.05 -2.97 -0.87
CA LYS A 82 11.57 -3.15 0.50
C LYS A 82 10.98 -4.39 1.19
N VAL A 83 9.69 -4.65 1.02
CA VAL A 83 9.06 -5.88 1.52
C VAL A 83 9.68 -7.11 0.88
N THR A 84 9.90 -7.08 -0.44
CA THR A 84 10.52 -8.21 -1.16
C THR A 84 11.97 -8.43 -0.71
N GLU A 85 12.71 -7.37 -0.41
CA GLU A 85 14.06 -7.46 0.16
C GLU A 85 14.06 -8.05 1.58
N ALA A 86 13.13 -7.63 2.43
CA ALA A 86 12.94 -8.18 3.78
C ALA A 86 12.61 -9.68 3.74
N GLU A 87 11.65 -10.08 2.90
CA GLU A 87 11.28 -11.50 2.71
C GLU A 87 12.48 -12.35 2.24
N LYS A 88 13.32 -11.80 1.35
CA LYS A 88 14.53 -12.49 0.86
C LYS A 88 15.63 -12.60 1.92
N SER A 89 15.72 -11.64 2.83
CA SER A 89 16.69 -11.63 3.93
C SER A 89 16.24 -12.44 5.15
N GLY A 90 15.04 -13.05 5.10
CA GLY A 90 14.51 -13.90 6.16
C GLY A 90 13.85 -13.13 7.31
N HIS A 91 13.39 -11.91 7.06
CA HIS A 91 12.60 -11.09 7.99
C HIS A 91 11.09 -11.21 7.76
#